data_AF-A0A8S1MND7-F1
#
_entry.id   AF-A0A8S1MND7-F1
#
_cell.length_a   1.000
_cell.length_b   1.000
_cell.length_c   1.000
_cell.angle_alpha   90.00
_cell.angle_beta   90.00
_cell.angle_gamma   90.00
#
_symmetry.space_group_name_H-M   'P 1'
#
loop_
_entity.id
_entity.type
_entity.pdbx_description
1 polymer ?
#
loop_
_entity_poly.entity_id
_entity_poly.type
_entity_poly.pdbx_seq_one_letter_code
_entity_poly.pdbx_strand_id
1 'polypeptide(L)' 'MHSKFQKEILQFYRSVLKWASLKPEPAKSSIIQYAQNEYRKNQNIPKKKFDRIEFLFRSGKNKFEIWKDAKIDQIQIK' A
#
# COMPACT_ATOMS: atom_id res chain seq x y z
N MET A 1 20.21 0.71 10.91
CA MET A 1 20.31 1.42 9.61
C MET A 1 19.33 0.77 8.64
N HIS A 2 18.24 1.45 8.26
CA HIS A 2 17.28 0.94 7.28
C HIS A 2 17.81 1.16 5.86
N SER A 3 17.71 0.15 4.99
CA SER A 3 18.10 0.28 3.59
C SER A 3 17.23 1.35 2.89
N LYS A 4 17.78 2.02 1.87
CA LYS A 4 17.03 3.01 1.06
C LYS A 4 15.67 2.46 0.62
N PHE A 5 15.63 1.21 0.20
CA PHE A 5 14.43 0.52 -0.24
C PHE A 5 13.38 0.33 0.87
N GLN A 6 13.80 -0.01 2.10
CA GLN A 6 12.87 -0.07 3.23
C GLN A 6 12.22 1.29 3.52
N LYS A 7 12.99 2.37 3.39
CA LYS A 7 12.46 3.73 3.55
C LYS A 7 11.43 4.04 2.45
N GLU A 8 11.69 3.66 1.21
CA GLU A 8 10.74 3.84 0.10
C GLU A 8 9.44 3.06 0.31
N ILE A 9 9.51 1.83 0.81
CA ILE A 9 8.32 1.03 1.15
C ILE A 9 7.47 1.71 2.24
N LEU A 10 8.11 2.25 3.28
CA LEU A 10 7.42 2.96 4.36
C LEU A 10 6.85 4.30 3.91
N GLN A 11 7.58 5.04 3.05
CA GLN A 11 7.09 6.28 2.46
C GLN A 11 5.86 6.03 1.59
N PHE A 12 5.88 4.97 0.78
CA PHE A 12 4.72 4.56 0.00
C PHE A 12 3.51 4.23 0.89
N TYR A 13 3.71 3.43 1.94
CA TYR A 13 2.64 3.14 2.89
C TYR A 13 2.01 4.42 3.47
N ARG A 14 2.84 5.36 3.93
CA ARG A 14 2.37 6.65 4.44
C ARG A 14 1.63 7.48 3.39
N SER A 15 2.08 7.44 2.13
CA SER A 15 1.40 8.14 1.03
C SER A 15 0.00 7.60 0.77
N VAL A 16 -0.19 6.27 0.85
CA VAL A 16 -1.50 5.62 0.74
C VAL A 16 -2.42 6.05 1.87
N LEU A 17 -1.93 6.07 3.12
CA LEU A 17 -2.71 6.53 4.28
C LEU A 17 -3.09 8.01 4.18
N LYS A 18 -2.16 8.86 3.73
CA LYS A 18 -2.43 10.28 3.49
C LYS A 18 -3.52 10.44 2.42
N TRP A 19 -3.41 9.73 1.30
CA TRP A 19 -4.44 9.75 0.25
C TRP A 19 -5.80 9.27 0.77
N ALA A 20 -5.83 8.19 1.55
CA ALA A 20 -7.06 7.68 2.17
C ALA A 20 -7.72 8.72 3.10
N SER A 21 -6.93 9.47 3.87
CA SER A 21 -7.44 10.50 4.78
C SER A 21 -8.17 11.66 4.09
N LEU A 22 -7.92 11.87 2.79
CA LEU A 22 -8.58 12.88 1.98
C LEU A 22 -9.95 12.42 1.44
N LYS A 23 -10.30 11.15 1.64
CA LYS A 23 -11.56 10.57 1.17
C LYS A 23 -12.63 10.62 2.28
N PRO A 24 -13.93 10.78 1.92
CA PRO A 24 -15.02 10.66 2.89
C PRO A 24 -15.18 9.21 3.39
N GLU A 25 -15.87 9.00 4.51
CA GLU A 25 -16.28 7.65 4.90
C GLU A 25 -17.39 7.13 3.95
N PRO A 26 -17.47 5.80 3.67
CA PRO A 26 -16.65 4.71 4.22
C PRO A 26 -15.33 4.45 3.47
N ALA A 27 -15.06 5.20 2.40
CA ALA A 27 -13.90 5.03 1.51
C ALA A 27 -12.58 4.96 2.28
N LYS A 28 -12.38 5.95 3.15
CA LYS A 28 -11.19 6.10 3.97
C LYS A 28 -10.93 4.84 4.79
N SER A 29 -11.93 4.34 5.53
CA SER A 29 -11.79 3.12 6.34
C SER A 29 -11.45 1.91 5.49
N SER A 30 -12.12 1.71 4.35
CA SER A 30 -11.84 0.57 3.45
C SER A 30 -10.42 0.61 2.89
N ILE A 31 -9.94 1.79 2.45
CA ILE A 31 -8.58 1.95 1.91
C ILE A 31 -7.53 1.69 2.99
N ILE A 32 -7.72 2.23 4.21
CA ILE A 32 -6.79 2.02 5.32
C ILE A 32 -6.73 0.54 5.69
N GLN A 33 -7.89 -0.11 5.83
CA GLN A 33 -7.96 -1.54 6.15
C GLN A 33 -7.29 -2.39 5.08
N TYR A 34 -7.55 -2.11 3.80
CA TYR A 34 -6.88 -2.79 2.69
C TYR A 34 -5.35 -2.67 2.79
N ALA A 35 -4.84 -1.45 2.95
CA ALA A 35 -3.40 -1.20 3.03
C ALA A 35 -2.75 -1.91 4.22
N GLN A 36 -3.40 -1.87 5.39
CA GLN A 36 -2.93 -2.57 6.59
C GLN A 36 -2.90 -4.09 6.40
N ASN A 37 -3.95 -4.65 5.80
CA ASN A 37 -4.06 -6.09 5.57
C ASN A 37 -3.00 -6.58 4.58
N GLU A 38 -2.76 -5.85 3.48
CA GLU A 38 -1.70 -6.20 2.53
C GLU A 38 -0.30 -6.18 3.17
N TYR A 39 0.00 -5.17 3.98
CA TYR A 39 1.29 -5.09 4.66
C TYR A 39 1.43 -6.19 5.73
N ARG A 40 0.39 -6.45 6.54
CA ARG A 40 0.40 -7.52 7.55
C ARG A 40 0.54 -8.91 6.92
N LYS A 41 -0.16 -9.17 5.81
CA LYS A 41 -0.06 -10.43 5.05
C LYS A 41 1.37 -10.72 4.58
N ASN A 42 2.14 -9.69 4.26
CA ASN A 42 3.49 -9.80 3.71
C ASN A 42 4.61 -9.46 4.72
N GLN A 43 4.28 -9.20 5.99
CA GLN A 43 5.26 -8.74 7.00
C GLN A 43 6.37 -9.76 7.31
N ASN A 44 6.05 -11.05 7.15
CA ASN A 44 6.95 -12.17 7.48
C ASN A 44 7.81 -12.62 6.30
N ILE A 45 7.81 -11.90 5.17
CA ILE A 45 8.66 -12.24 4.02
C ILE A 45 10.13 -12.08 4.46
N PRO A 46 10.96 -13.13 4.33
CA PRO A 46 12.38 -13.03 4.66
C PRO A 46 13.07 -11.95 3.83
N LYS A 47 13.91 -11.12 4.47
CA LYS A 47 14.63 -10.01 3.81
C LYS A 47 15.46 -10.44 2.59
N LYS A 48 15.89 -11.72 2.56
CA LYS A 48 16.62 -12.32 1.43
C LYS A 48 15.77 -12.51 0.16
N LYS A 49 14.44 -12.54 0.27
CA LYS A 49 13.52 -12.63 -0.87
C LYS A 49 13.27 -11.25 -1.47
N PHE A 50 14.34 -10.55 -1.83
CA PHE A 50 14.28 -9.18 -2.32
C PHE A 50 13.35 -9.05 -3.54
N ASP A 51 13.50 -9.92 -4.53
CA ASP A 51 12.70 -9.91 -5.77
C ASP A 51 11.19 -9.98 -5.49
N ARG A 52 10.80 -10.78 -4.49
CA ARG A 52 9.39 -10.89 -4.08
C ARG A 52 8.89 -9.60 -3.44
N ILE A 53 9.69 -8.98 -2.58
CA ILE A 53 9.35 -7.71 -1.92
C ILE A 53 9.26 -6.60 -2.98
N GLU A 54 10.20 -6.56 -3.93
CA GLU A 54 10.21 -5.60 -5.02
C GLU A 54 9.00 -5.77 -5.94
N PHE A 55 8.69 -7.00 -6.34
CA PHE A 55 7.51 -7.29 -7.14
C PHE A 55 6.22 -6.80 -6.47
N LEU A 56 6.04 -7.10 -5.18
CA LEU A 56 4.88 -6.65 -4.41
C LEU A 56 4.82 -5.13 -4.31
N PHE A 57 5.97 -4.49 -4.07
CA PHE A 57 6.06 -3.03 -3.98
C PHE A 57 5.70 -2.34 -5.30
N ARG A 58 6.23 -2.82 -6.42
CA ARG A 58 5.92 -2.28 -7.76
C ARG A 58 4.45 -2.52 -8.13
N SER A 59 3.92 -3.71 -7.84
CA SER A 59 2.51 -4.04 -8.08
C SER A 59 1.58 -3.14 -7.26
N GLY A 60 1.89 -2.94 -5.97
CA GLY A 60 1.13 -2.05 -5.09
C GLY A 60 1.15 -0.60 -5.56
N LYS A 61 2.32 -0.08 -5.96
CA LYS A 61 2.44 1.26 -6.55
C LYS A 61 1.60 1.43 -7.80
N ASN A 62 1.65 0.47 -8.72
CA ASN A 62 0.86 0.52 -9.95
C ASN A 62 -0.66 0.57 -9.65
N LYS A 63 -1.13 -0.31 -8.74
CA LYS A 63 -2.53 -0.27 -8.29
C LYS A 63 -2.92 1.08 -7.69
N PHE A 64 -2.06 1.66 -6.86
CA PHE A 64 -2.32 2.94 -6.22
C PHE A 64 -2.43 4.10 -7.21
N GLU A 65 -1.57 4.16 -8.23
CA GLU A 65 -1.69 5.17 -9.29
C GLU A 65 -2.99 5.00 -10.08
N ILE A 66 -3.35 3.76 -10.43
CA ILE A 66 -4.65 3.48 -11.10
C ILE A 66 -5.83 3.95 -10.23
N TRP A 67 -5.80 3.72 -8.92
CA TRP A 67 -6.89 4.16 -8.03
C TRP A 67 -6.98 5.68 -7.90
N LYS A 68 -5.84 6.36 -7.90
CA LYS A 68 -5.78 7.82 -7.91
C LYS A 68 -6.38 8.39 -9.20
N ASP A 69 -6.01 7.83 -10.35
CA ASP A 69 -6.46 8.31 -11.65
C ASP A 69 -7.94 8.00 -11.89
N ALA A 70 -8.38 6.80 -11.53
CA ALA A 70 -9.77 6.36 -11.69
C ALA A 70 -10.74 6.94 -10.66
N LYS A 71 -10.29 7.84 -9.76
CA LYS A 71 -11.07 8.42 -8.65
C LYS A 71 -11.88 7.36 -7.88
N ILE A 72 -11.27 6.20 -7.62
CA ILE A 72 -11.96 5.12 -6.92
C ILE A 72 -12.22 5.55 -5.48
N ASP A 73 -13.49 5.55 -5.11
CA ASP A 73 -13.94 5.91 -3.77
C ASP A 73 -14.27 4.68 -2.91
N GLN A 74 -14.30 3.46 -3.45
CA GLN A 74 -14.48 2.26 -2.62
C GLN A 74 -13.65 1.09 -3.14
N ILE A 75 -12.83 0.51 -2.26
CA ILE A 75 -12.11 -0.72 -2.51
C ILE A 75 -12.91 -1.84 -1.84
N GLN A 76 -13.41 -2.78 -2.64
CA GLN A 76 -14.04 -3.98 -2.09
C GLN A 76 -12.96 -4.88 -1.49
N ILE A 77 -13.06 -5.11 -0.18
CA ILE A 77 -12.26 -6.11 0.52
C ILE A 77 -12.99 -7.45 0.31
N LYS A 78 -12.44 -8.32 -0.54
CA LYS A 78 -12.88 -9.71 -0.67
C LYS A 78 -12.36 -10.55 0.49
#